data_AF-A0AAF0BFI3-F1
#
_entry.id   AF-A0AAF0BFI3-F1
#
_cell.length_a   1.000
_cell.length_b   1.000
_cell.length_c   1.000
_cell.angle_alpha   90.00
_cell.angle_beta   90.00
_cell.angle_gamma   90.00
#
_symmetry.space_group_name_H-M   'P 1'
#
loop_
_entity.id
_entity.type
_entity.pdbx_description
1 polymer ?
#
loop_
_entity_poly.entity_id
_entity_poly.type
_entity_poly.pdbx_seq_one_letter_code
_entity_poly.pdbx_strand_id
1 'polypeptide(L)'
;MKRFFLTTAILLSSVLASYADSLPSAVRDTVIRAGEKTIMIKDGEDDFEVIIQESMPSGDTIRNEKIFRGVYRNGRSIEQRFRNTLINRPNRDKEMPVWGTYGFGSFEWGELKVDDSHSDIGRSHSYRGSIQFFGDIYRLNKYLVLTYALGWDADIYRITDSKTLKNIDGVTTVVDVPGRAECTLTAAYLKAMPALAFNGVGSNLTVYIAPVLRAKVYSAATTDGPDGRLEKLRRVNLNTFSVEARAGINYRNAGIFFTYSLTPLFRSGKGPKLRPYTIGFSLSL
;
A
#
# COMPACT_ATOMS: atom_id res chain seq x y z
N MET A 1 -52.59 -47.83 -57.44
CA MET A 1 -52.81 -47.03 -56.22
C MET A 1 -51.64 -47.06 -55.24
N LYS A 2 -51.02 -48.21 -54.90
CA LYS A 2 -49.90 -48.26 -53.92
C LYS A 2 -48.62 -47.48 -54.30
N ARG A 3 -48.31 -47.29 -55.59
CA ARG A 3 -47.11 -46.55 -56.02
C ARG A 3 -47.25 -45.02 -55.98
N PHE A 4 -48.48 -44.50 -55.97
CA PHE A 4 -48.76 -43.06 -55.95
C PHE A 4 -48.70 -42.45 -54.53
N PHE A 5 -49.01 -43.26 -53.51
CA PHE A 5 -48.87 -42.88 -52.10
C PHE A 5 -47.41 -42.84 -51.62
N LEU A 6 -46.54 -43.67 -52.21
CA LEU A 6 -45.14 -43.72 -51.83
C LEU A 6 -44.36 -42.51 -52.37
N THR A 7 -44.67 -42.06 -53.59
CA THR A 7 -44.03 -40.88 -54.20
C THR A 7 -44.51 -39.58 -53.55
N THR A 8 -45.77 -39.48 -53.14
CA THR A 8 -46.28 -38.33 -52.37
C THR A 8 -45.74 -38.28 -50.95
N ALA A 9 -45.55 -39.41 -50.26
CA ALA A 9 -44.94 -39.45 -48.94
C ALA A 9 -43.45 -39.02 -48.96
N ILE A 10 -42.69 -39.40 -50.00
CA ILE A 10 -41.28 -39.02 -50.14
C ILE A 10 -41.17 -37.51 -50.43
N LEU A 11 -42.01 -36.97 -51.30
CA LEU A 11 -42.03 -35.52 -51.60
C LEU A 11 -42.48 -34.68 -50.40
N LEU A 12 -43.42 -35.16 -49.58
CA LEU A 12 -43.81 -34.47 -48.34
C LEU A 12 -42.69 -34.48 -47.30
N SER A 13 -41.90 -35.56 -47.24
CA SER A 13 -40.74 -35.64 -46.34
C SER A 13 -39.57 -34.74 -46.75
N SER A 14 -39.33 -34.55 -48.05
CA SER A 14 -38.29 -33.63 -48.54
C SER A 14 -38.65 -32.15 -48.35
N VAL A 15 -39.95 -31.82 -48.40
CA VAL A 15 -40.42 -30.45 -48.12
C VAL A 15 -40.34 -30.17 -46.61
N LEU A 16 -40.70 -31.12 -45.74
CA LEU A 16 -40.56 -30.95 -44.28
C LEU A 16 -39.09 -30.87 -43.82
N ALA A 17 -38.17 -31.57 -44.48
CA ALA A 17 -36.73 -31.49 -44.19
C ALA A 17 -36.14 -30.11 -44.55
N SER A 18 -36.62 -29.46 -45.61
CA SER A 18 -36.13 -28.14 -46.04
C SER A 18 -36.71 -26.98 -45.20
N TYR A 19 -37.82 -27.18 -44.48
CA TYR A 19 -38.31 -26.24 -43.47
C TYR A 19 -37.59 -26.36 -42.11
N ALA A 20 -36.98 -27.51 -41.80
CA ALA A 20 -36.20 -27.66 -40.56
C ALA A 20 -34.85 -26.92 -40.61
N ASP A 21 -34.25 -26.80 -41.80
CA ASP A 21 -32.97 -26.12 -42.04
C ASP A 21 -33.11 -24.58 -42.20
N SER A 22 -34.34 -24.04 -42.15
CA SER A 22 -34.61 -22.60 -42.29
C SER A 22 -35.12 -21.94 -40.99
N LEU A 23 -35.06 -22.65 -39.86
CA LEU A 23 -35.16 -21.98 -38.58
C LEU A 23 -33.90 -21.13 -38.40
N PRO A 24 -34.02 -19.83 -38.03
CA PRO A 24 -32.86 -19.02 -37.68
C PRO A 24 -32.05 -19.83 -36.68
N SER A 25 -30.73 -19.94 -36.89
CA SER A 25 -29.83 -20.56 -35.93
C SER A 25 -30.08 -19.90 -34.58
N ALA A 26 -30.89 -20.54 -33.74
CA ALA A 26 -31.20 -20.03 -32.44
C ALA A 26 -29.85 -20.05 -31.73
N VAL A 27 -29.30 -18.86 -31.49
CA VAL A 27 -28.09 -18.63 -30.73
C VAL A 27 -28.18 -19.49 -29.47
N ARG A 28 -27.48 -20.63 -29.46
CA ARG A 28 -27.61 -21.64 -28.41
C ARG A 28 -26.56 -21.33 -27.36
N ASP A 29 -27.01 -20.73 -26.26
CA ASP A 29 -26.22 -20.63 -25.04
C ASP A 29 -25.68 -22.04 -24.69
N THR A 30 -24.37 -22.14 -24.53
CA THR A 30 -23.72 -23.38 -24.07
C THR A 30 -23.55 -23.33 -22.56
N VAL A 31 -24.19 -24.26 -21.86
CA VAL A 31 -24.11 -24.36 -20.39
C VAL A 31 -23.32 -25.62 -20.01
N ILE A 32 -22.17 -25.44 -19.36
CA ILE A 32 -21.35 -26.51 -18.81
C ILE A 32 -21.50 -26.52 -17.29
N ARG A 33 -21.86 -27.67 -16.73
CA ARG A 33 -22.00 -27.86 -15.28
C ARG A 33 -20.84 -28.72 -14.77
N ALA A 34 -20.14 -28.24 -13.75
CA ALA A 34 -19.02 -28.92 -13.11
C ALA A 34 -19.17 -28.80 -11.58
N GLY A 35 -19.87 -29.77 -10.97
CA GLY A 35 -20.21 -29.75 -9.54
C GLY A 35 -21.13 -28.56 -9.21
N GLU A 36 -20.74 -27.77 -8.21
CA GLU A 36 -21.44 -26.54 -7.80
C GLU A 36 -21.20 -25.35 -8.74
N LYS A 37 -20.40 -25.51 -9.79
CA LYS A 37 -20.07 -24.43 -10.73
C LYS A 37 -20.80 -24.60 -12.05
N THR A 38 -21.31 -23.50 -12.57
CA THR A 38 -21.93 -23.41 -13.89
C THR A 38 -21.16 -22.40 -14.74
N ILE A 39 -20.71 -22.84 -15.92
CA ILE A 39 -20.15 -21.99 -16.96
C ILE A 39 -21.24 -21.81 -18.01
N MET A 40 -21.62 -20.57 -18.28
CA MET A 40 -22.59 -20.21 -19.30
C MET A 40 -21.86 -19.41 -20.36
N ILE A 41 -21.84 -19.93 -21.58
CA ILE A 41 -21.33 -19.25 -22.76
C ILE A 41 -22.55 -18.80 -23.54
N LYS A 42 -22.74 -17.49 -23.60
CA LYS A 42 -23.74 -16.88 -24.47
C LYS A 42 -23.05 -16.51 -25.75
N ASP A 43 -23.44 -17.17 -26.82
CA ASP A 43 -23.02 -16.73 -28.14
C ASP A 43 -23.86 -15.50 -28.50
N GLY A 44 -23.31 -14.56 -29.24
CA GLY A 44 -23.95 -13.32 -29.65
C GLY A 44 -23.59 -13.05 -31.09
N GLU A 45 -24.25 -12.12 -31.77
CA GLU A 45 -23.98 -11.89 -33.20
C GLU A 45 -22.54 -11.45 -33.47
N ASP A 46 -21.94 -10.67 -32.57
CA ASP A 46 -20.60 -10.10 -32.71
C ASP A 46 -19.66 -10.39 -31.52
N ASP A 47 -20.18 -10.97 -30.45
CA ASP A 47 -19.44 -11.25 -29.22
C ASP A 47 -19.87 -12.58 -28.61
N PHE A 48 -18.98 -13.19 -27.82
CA PHE A 48 -19.39 -14.28 -26.94
C PHE A 48 -19.08 -13.91 -25.49
N GLU A 49 -20.05 -14.14 -24.61
CA GLU A 49 -19.99 -13.85 -23.19
C GLU A 49 -19.83 -15.13 -22.38
N VAL A 50 -18.81 -15.21 -21.54
CA VAL A 50 -18.58 -16.32 -20.61
C VAL A 50 -18.89 -15.87 -19.19
N ILE A 51 -19.92 -16.45 -18.58
CA ILE A 51 -20.30 -16.21 -17.19
C ILE A 51 -20.02 -17.47 -16.39
N ILE A 52 -19.26 -17.35 -15.31
CA ILE A 52 -19.06 -18.44 -14.35
C ILE A 52 -19.80 -18.09 -13.07
N GLN A 53 -20.61 -19.02 -12.59
CA GLN A 53 -21.39 -18.91 -11.35
C GLN A 53 -21.12 -20.09 -10.45
N GLU A 54 -21.15 -19.87 -9.15
CA GLU A 54 -21.11 -20.88 -8.11
C GLU A 54 -22.47 -20.94 -7.42
N SER A 55 -23.08 -22.12 -7.40
CA SER A 55 -24.34 -22.40 -6.73
C SER A 55 -24.04 -22.72 -5.27
N MET A 56 -24.37 -21.80 -4.37
CA MET A 56 -24.21 -22.02 -2.93
C MET A 56 -25.54 -22.52 -2.32
N PRO A 57 -25.52 -23.65 -1.59
CA PRO A 57 -26.67 -24.04 -0.78
C PRO A 57 -26.87 -23.03 0.36
N SER A 58 -28.03 -22.39 0.42
CA SER A 58 -28.40 -21.50 1.53
C SER A 58 -29.79 -21.89 2.05
N GLY A 59 -29.82 -22.82 3.01
CA GLY A 59 -31.06 -23.42 3.50
C GLY A 59 -31.82 -24.14 2.39
N ASP A 60 -33.12 -23.85 2.24
CA ASP A 60 -33.99 -24.41 1.19
C ASP A 60 -33.86 -23.70 -0.17
N THR A 61 -32.92 -22.75 -0.32
CA THR A 61 -32.73 -21.99 -1.56
C THR A 61 -31.33 -22.14 -2.13
N ILE A 62 -31.24 -22.33 -3.45
CA ILE A 62 -29.98 -22.31 -4.19
C ILE A 62 -29.73 -20.87 -4.63
N ARG A 63 -28.63 -20.27 -4.15
CA ARG A 63 -28.20 -18.93 -4.58
C ARG A 63 -27.03 -19.05 -5.55
N ASN A 64 -27.18 -18.52 -6.77
CA ASN A 64 -26.11 -18.50 -7.76
C ASN A 64 -25.34 -17.18 -7.64
N GLU A 65 -24.09 -17.24 -7.19
CA GLU A 65 -23.19 -16.08 -7.16
C GLU A 65 -22.32 -16.08 -8.42
N LYS A 66 -22.34 -14.96 -9.17
CA LYS A 66 -21.39 -14.76 -10.27
C LYS A 66 -19.99 -14.64 -9.69
N ILE A 67 -19.03 -15.38 -10.26
CA ILE A 67 -17.62 -15.31 -9.86
C ILE A 67 -16.74 -14.73 -10.97
N PHE A 68 -17.17 -14.84 -12.24
CA PHE A 68 -16.48 -14.29 -13.41
C PHE A 68 -17.47 -13.93 -14.53
N ARG A 69 -17.13 -12.90 -15.30
CA ARG A 69 -17.75 -12.52 -16.56
C ARG A 69 -16.67 -12.08 -17.54
N GLY A 70 -16.59 -12.71 -18.71
CA GLY A 70 -15.75 -12.30 -19.83
C GLY A 70 -16.61 -12.02 -21.06
N VAL A 71 -16.32 -10.95 -21.79
CA VAL A 71 -16.93 -10.65 -23.10
C VAL A 71 -15.82 -10.55 -24.12
N TYR A 72 -15.92 -11.31 -25.21
CA TYR A 72 -14.88 -11.43 -26.23
C TYR A 72 -15.45 -11.03 -27.59
N ARG A 73 -14.83 -10.04 -28.24
CA ARG A 73 -15.28 -9.48 -29.53
C ARG A 73 -14.08 -9.04 -30.37
N ASN A 74 -13.96 -9.56 -31.59
CA ASN A 74 -13.02 -9.06 -32.62
C ASN A 74 -11.58 -8.85 -32.10
N GLY A 75 -11.03 -9.84 -31.38
CA GLY A 75 -9.67 -9.79 -30.82
C GLY A 75 -9.50 -8.89 -29.58
N ARG A 76 -10.59 -8.35 -29.03
CA ARG A 76 -10.62 -7.60 -27.76
C ARG A 76 -11.42 -8.37 -26.72
N SER A 77 -11.02 -8.25 -25.45
CA SER A 77 -11.72 -8.87 -24.32
C SER A 77 -11.95 -7.90 -23.16
N ILE A 78 -13.07 -8.06 -22.46
CA ILE A 78 -13.40 -7.36 -21.22
C ILE A 78 -13.72 -8.42 -20.16
N GLU A 79 -12.94 -8.47 -19.09
CA GLU A 79 -13.09 -9.47 -18.03
C GLU A 79 -13.35 -8.82 -16.67
N GLN A 80 -14.31 -9.38 -15.92
CA GLN A 80 -14.74 -8.92 -14.60
C GLN A 80 -14.83 -10.11 -13.64
N ARG A 81 -14.17 -10.00 -12.48
CA ARG A 81 -14.23 -10.99 -11.39
C ARG A 81 -15.02 -10.41 -10.22
N PHE A 82 -15.95 -11.19 -9.67
CA PHE A 82 -16.95 -10.72 -8.69
C PHE A 82 -16.69 -11.19 -7.26
N ARG A 83 -15.67 -12.04 -7.03
CA ARG A 83 -15.33 -12.47 -5.68
C ARG A 83 -14.86 -11.26 -4.86
N ASN A 84 -15.54 -11.00 -3.75
CA ASN A 84 -15.28 -9.92 -2.78
C ASN A 84 -13.84 -9.98 -2.22
N THR A 85 -12.91 -9.36 -2.93
CA THR A 85 -11.90 -8.54 -2.28
C THR A 85 -12.17 -7.13 -2.78
N LEU A 86 -12.50 -6.20 -1.87
CA LEU A 86 -12.69 -4.76 -2.14
C LEU A 86 -11.46 -4.07 -2.80
N ILE A 87 -10.43 -4.85 -3.11
CA ILE A 87 -9.23 -4.52 -3.83
C ILE A 87 -9.03 -5.66 -4.83
N ASN A 88 -9.00 -5.36 -6.13
CA ASN A 88 -8.56 -6.30 -7.15
C ASN A 88 -7.07 -6.58 -6.88
N ARG A 89 -6.75 -7.70 -6.22
CA ARG A 89 -5.36 -8.13 -6.00
C ARG A 89 -4.87 -8.67 -7.35
N PRO A 90 -3.93 -8.01 -8.04
CA PRO A 90 -3.41 -8.51 -9.30
C PRO A 90 -2.81 -9.90 -9.09
N ASN A 91 -2.89 -10.73 -10.13
CA ASN A 91 -2.30 -12.07 -10.14
C ASN A 91 -0.86 -11.99 -9.60
N ARG A 92 -0.62 -12.62 -8.45
CA ARG A 92 0.72 -12.89 -7.95
C ARG A 92 1.29 -13.95 -8.87
N ASP A 93 1.97 -13.52 -9.93
CA ASP A 93 2.99 -14.36 -10.53
C ASP A 93 3.99 -14.65 -9.41
N LYS A 94 3.85 -15.84 -8.84
CA LYS A 94 4.89 -16.49 -8.06
C LYS A 94 6.05 -16.65 -9.02
N GLU A 95 7.12 -15.91 -8.78
CA GLU A 95 8.53 -16.33 -8.92
C GLU A 95 9.41 -15.10 -9.10
N MET A 96 9.64 -14.41 -7.99
CA MET A 96 10.90 -13.75 -7.61
C MET A 96 10.64 -13.07 -6.27
N PRO A 97 11.37 -13.39 -5.19
CA PRO A 97 11.21 -12.66 -3.94
C PRO A 97 11.63 -11.22 -4.22
N VAL A 98 10.72 -10.26 -4.00
CA VAL A 98 11.15 -8.86 -3.86
C VAL A 98 11.82 -8.82 -2.50
N TRP A 99 13.13 -8.94 -2.49
CA TRP A 99 13.92 -8.76 -1.28
C TRP A 99 14.16 -7.26 -1.11
N GLY A 100 13.59 -6.66 -0.08
CA GLY A 100 13.77 -5.23 0.19
C GLY A 100 12.68 -4.68 1.09
N THR A 101 13.02 -3.61 1.81
CA THR A 101 12.28 -2.90 2.88
C THR A 101 10.95 -2.28 2.47
N TYR A 102 10.04 -3.08 1.90
CA TYR A 102 8.82 -2.59 1.28
C TYR A 102 7.61 -3.38 1.77
N GLY A 103 7.01 -2.90 2.86
CA GLY A 103 5.74 -3.41 3.37
C GLY A 103 5.90 -4.49 4.44
N PHE A 104 5.02 -4.37 5.44
CA PHE A 104 4.81 -5.20 6.65
C PHE A 104 6.05 -5.84 7.29
N GLY A 105 6.33 -5.46 8.54
CA GLY A 105 7.30 -6.17 9.38
C GLY A 105 8.74 -5.69 9.21
N SER A 106 8.96 -4.46 8.77
CA SER A 106 10.31 -3.88 8.77
C SER A 106 10.57 -3.00 9.99
N PHE A 107 11.80 -3.07 10.48
CA PHE A 107 12.35 -2.24 11.53
C PHE A 107 13.40 -1.30 10.93
N GLU A 108 13.38 -0.05 11.35
CA GLU A 108 14.35 0.95 10.92
C GLU A 108 14.91 1.68 12.14
N TRP A 109 16.20 1.99 12.08
CA TRP A 109 16.88 2.79 13.07
C TRP A 109 17.83 3.76 12.40
N GLY A 110 17.89 5.00 12.87
CA GLY A 110 18.81 5.98 12.32
C GLY A 110 19.20 7.07 13.29
N GLU A 111 20.35 7.68 13.02
CA GLU A 111 20.81 8.88 13.71
C GLU A 111 20.00 10.07 13.20
N LEU A 112 19.40 10.81 14.12
CA LEU A 112 18.51 11.92 13.85
C LEU A 112 19.25 13.23 14.08
N LYS A 113 19.25 14.12 13.09
CA LYS A 113 19.94 15.42 13.14
C LYS A 113 19.00 16.52 12.65
N VAL A 114 19.43 17.78 12.78
CA VAL A 114 18.72 18.94 12.23
C VAL A 114 19.65 19.78 11.35
N ASP A 115 19.07 20.52 10.41
CA ASP A 115 19.78 21.25 9.35
C ASP A 115 20.35 22.62 9.76
N ASP A 116 20.59 22.85 11.06
CA ASP A 116 21.19 24.08 11.58
C ASP A 116 22.37 23.75 12.49
N SER A 117 23.57 24.17 12.07
CA SER A 117 24.80 23.95 12.82
C SER A 117 24.82 24.66 14.17
N HIS A 118 23.98 25.69 14.38
CA HIS A 118 23.88 26.46 15.63
C HIS A 118 22.72 26.00 16.52
N SER A 119 21.92 25.04 16.07
CA SER A 119 20.79 24.53 16.85
C SER A 119 21.27 23.69 18.02
N ASP A 120 20.79 24.00 19.22
CA ASP A 120 20.97 23.17 20.43
C ASP A 120 20.13 21.88 20.39
N ILE A 121 19.14 21.81 19.50
CA ILE A 121 18.29 20.62 19.31
C ILE A 121 18.96 19.67 18.34
N GLY A 122 19.08 18.38 18.70
CA GLY A 122 19.57 17.35 17.79
C GLY A 122 21.08 17.32 17.59
N ARG A 123 21.84 18.05 18.43
CA ARG A 123 23.32 18.02 18.46
C ARG A 123 23.91 16.79 19.15
N SER A 124 23.17 16.23 20.10
CA SER A 124 23.56 15.00 20.82
C SER A 124 23.06 13.75 20.10
N HIS A 125 23.33 12.56 20.66
CA HIS A 125 22.92 11.24 20.17
C HIS A 125 21.40 11.08 20.11
N SER A 126 20.80 11.77 19.15
CA SER A 126 19.38 11.73 18.80
C SER A 126 19.15 10.64 17.78
N TYR A 127 18.00 10.00 17.84
CA TYR A 127 17.73 8.84 16.99
C TYR A 127 16.25 8.74 16.62
N ARG A 128 16.01 8.01 15.54
CA ARG A 128 14.68 7.63 15.08
C ARG A 128 14.59 6.12 15.07
N GLY A 129 13.55 5.59 15.71
CA GLY A 129 13.11 4.20 15.55
C GLY A 129 11.83 4.16 14.73
N SER A 130 11.69 3.18 13.84
CA SER A 130 10.49 3.02 13.02
C SER A 130 10.11 1.55 12.87
N ILE A 131 8.82 1.27 12.88
CA ILE A 131 8.24 -0.03 12.54
C ILE A 131 7.18 0.14 11.47
N GLN A 132 7.23 -0.69 10.42
CA GLN A 132 6.17 -0.76 9.41
C GLN A 132 5.28 -1.96 9.71
N PHE A 133 3.97 -1.76 9.82
CA PHE A 133 3.00 -2.80 10.21
C PHE A 133 1.96 -3.08 9.13
N PHE A 134 2.03 -2.42 7.98
CA PHE A 134 1.19 -2.73 6.82
C PHE A 134 1.86 -2.22 5.55
N GLY A 135 1.63 -2.88 4.43
CA GLY A 135 2.04 -2.41 3.12
C GLY A 135 1.74 -3.41 2.03
N ASP A 136 1.82 -2.95 0.78
CA ASP A 136 1.70 -3.81 -0.39
C ASP A 136 2.65 -3.34 -1.49
N ILE A 137 2.79 -4.18 -2.51
CA ILE A 137 3.73 -4.03 -3.61
C ILE A 137 2.99 -4.21 -4.94
N TYR A 138 3.11 -3.23 -5.81
CA TYR A 138 2.62 -3.24 -7.18
C TYR A 138 3.80 -3.18 -8.15
N ARG A 139 4.07 -4.28 -8.84
CA ARG A 139 5.08 -4.30 -9.91
C ARG A 139 4.52 -3.62 -11.15
N LEU A 140 5.17 -2.54 -11.58
CA LEU A 140 4.83 -1.84 -12.82
C LEU A 140 5.46 -2.55 -14.03
N ASN A 141 6.70 -3.02 -13.87
CA ASN A 141 7.41 -3.87 -14.83
C ASN A 141 8.54 -4.65 -14.13
N LYS A 142 9.42 -5.29 -14.91
CA LYS A 142 10.57 -6.08 -14.40
C LYS A 142 11.59 -5.28 -13.56
N TYR A 143 11.61 -3.96 -13.67
CA TYR A 143 12.54 -3.07 -12.97
C TYR A 143 11.82 -2.19 -11.94
N LEU A 144 10.62 -1.70 -12.27
CA LEU A 144 9.90 -0.69 -11.51
C LEU A 144 8.84 -1.31 -10.61
N VAL A 145 8.87 -0.90 -9.35
CA VAL A 145 7.96 -1.34 -8.31
C VAL A 145 7.42 -0.14 -7.58
N LEU A 146 6.10 -0.01 -7.55
CA LEU A 146 5.41 0.91 -6.65
C LEU A 146 5.09 0.16 -5.36
N THR A 147 5.38 0.75 -4.22
CA THR A 147 5.01 0.19 -2.92
C THR A 147 4.40 1.27 -2.06
N TYR A 148 3.62 0.87 -1.07
CA TYR A 148 3.24 1.76 0.02
C TYR A 148 3.36 1.00 1.34
N ALA A 149 3.78 1.71 2.37
CA ALA A 149 3.87 1.18 3.72
C ALA A 149 3.24 2.13 4.74
N LEU A 150 2.55 1.57 5.73
CA LEU A 150 2.10 2.27 6.92
C LEU A 150 2.91 1.80 8.12
N GLY A 151 3.24 2.74 9.00
CA GLY A 151 4.12 2.47 10.14
C GLY A 151 4.01 3.50 11.26
N TRP A 152 4.84 3.30 12.27
CA TRP A 152 5.06 4.24 13.35
C TRP A 152 6.51 4.67 13.38
N ASP A 153 6.72 5.98 13.56
CA ASP A 153 8.03 6.56 13.85
C ASP A 153 8.03 7.08 15.29
N ALA A 154 9.15 6.88 15.99
CA ALA A 154 9.48 7.54 17.24
C ALA A 154 10.78 8.35 17.06
N ASP A 155 10.65 9.67 17.12
CA ASP A 155 11.74 10.63 17.04
C ASP A 155 12.15 11.03 18.45
N ILE A 156 13.43 10.87 18.76
CA ILE A 156 14.01 11.20 20.07
C ILE A 156 15.15 12.18 19.84
N TYR A 157 14.87 13.45 20.13
CA TYR A 157 15.85 14.53 20.10
C TYR A 157 16.43 14.74 21.49
N ARG A 158 17.73 14.52 21.63
CA ARG A 158 18.49 14.85 22.84
C ARG A 158 19.04 16.26 22.73
N ILE A 159 18.85 17.02 23.80
CA ILE A 159 19.32 18.38 24.01
C ILE A 159 20.21 18.31 25.25
N THR A 160 21.50 18.55 25.07
CA THR A 160 22.51 18.52 26.12
C THR A 160 22.96 19.93 26.49
N ASP A 161 24.00 20.05 27.33
CA ASP A 161 24.63 21.32 27.70
C ASP A 161 23.71 22.24 28.52
N SER A 162 23.00 21.64 29.49
CA SER A 162 22.23 22.39 30.48
C SER A 162 21.09 23.21 29.88
N LYS A 163 20.45 22.67 28.84
CA LYS A 163 19.36 23.34 28.11
C LYS A 163 18.06 22.55 28.21
N THR A 164 16.94 23.25 28.20
CA THR A 164 15.60 22.66 28.16
C THR A 164 14.69 23.39 27.17
N LEU A 165 13.52 22.80 26.92
CA LEU A 165 12.44 23.43 26.18
C LEU A 165 11.39 23.98 27.15
N LYS A 166 11.08 25.26 27.01
CA LYS A 166 9.94 25.89 27.68
C LYS A 166 8.95 26.42 26.66
N ASN A 167 7.71 26.60 27.11
CA ASN A 167 6.72 27.37 26.38
C ASN A 167 6.66 28.78 26.97
N ILE A 168 7.07 29.78 26.20
CA ILE A 168 7.05 31.19 26.58
C ILE A 168 6.12 31.88 25.57
N ASP A 169 5.05 32.50 26.06
CA ASP A 169 4.04 33.18 25.24
C ASP A 169 3.48 32.33 24.07
N GLY A 170 3.31 31.03 24.32
CA GLY A 170 2.79 30.10 23.32
C GLY A 170 3.83 29.66 22.28
N VAL A 171 5.10 30.03 22.42
CA VAL A 171 6.23 29.65 21.54
C VAL A 171 7.12 28.64 22.27
N THR A 172 7.58 27.59 21.58
CA THR A 172 8.56 26.68 22.16
C THR A 172 9.96 27.25 21.98
N THR A 173 10.64 27.48 23.08
CA THR A 173 11.95 28.14 23.12
C THR A 173 12.95 27.27 23.87
N VAL A 174 14.19 27.21 23.36
CA VAL A 174 15.32 26.61 24.06
C VAL A 174 15.82 27.60 25.10
N VAL A 175 15.96 27.17 26.35
CA VAL A 175 16.45 28.02 27.44
C VAL A 175 17.53 27.29 28.23
N ASP A 176 18.51 28.06 28.71
CA ASP A 176 19.54 27.54 29.60
C ASP A 176 18.96 27.33 31.02
N VAL A 177 19.44 26.29 31.69
CA VAL A 177 19.05 25.90 33.05
C VAL A 177 20.32 25.74 33.88
N PRO A 178 20.42 26.33 35.08
CA PRO A 178 21.57 26.11 35.96
C PRO A 178 21.69 24.63 36.36
N GLY A 179 22.88 24.04 36.19
CA GLY A 179 23.17 22.63 36.49
C GLY A 179 23.18 21.72 35.25
N ARG A 180 23.46 20.42 35.40
CA ARG A 180 23.49 19.46 34.28
C ARG A 180 22.08 18.89 34.05
N ALA A 181 21.26 19.62 33.28
CA ALA A 181 19.96 19.13 32.85
C ALA A 181 20.08 18.46 31.48
N GLU A 182 19.68 17.19 31.38
CA GLU A 182 19.44 16.55 30.08
C GLU A 182 17.97 16.74 29.69
N CYS A 183 17.73 17.22 28.46
CA CYS A 183 16.40 17.38 27.94
C CYS A 183 16.18 16.45 26.75
N THR A 184 15.11 15.66 26.81
CA THR A 184 14.69 14.77 25.73
C THR A 184 13.35 15.21 25.18
N LEU A 185 13.34 15.60 23.90
CA LEU A 185 12.11 15.82 23.13
C LEU A 185 11.75 14.55 22.39
N THR A 186 10.62 13.95 22.77
CA THR A 186 10.05 12.77 22.12
C THR A 186 8.86 13.16 21.27
N ALA A 187 8.80 12.65 20.04
CA ALA A 187 7.64 12.75 19.18
C ALA A 187 7.33 11.38 18.55
N ALA A 188 6.05 11.03 18.47
CA ALA A 188 5.61 9.82 17.77
C ALA A 188 4.67 10.17 16.64
N TYR A 189 4.79 9.45 15.52
CA TYR A 189 4.05 9.72 14.30
C TYR A 189 3.46 8.44 13.72
N LEU A 190 2.25 8.55 13.17
CA LEU A 190 1.78 7.63 12.15
C LEU A 190 2.43 8.00 10.82
N LYS A 191 2.99 7.01 10.13
CA LYS A 191 3.75 7.15 8.88
C LYS A 191 3.03 6.47 7.74
N ALA A 192 3.03 7.12 6.58
CA ALA A 192 2.71 6.53 5.30
C ALA A 192 3.85 6.82 4.31
N MET A 193 4.33 5.79 3.62
CA MET A 193 5.49 5.86 2.75
C MET A 193 5.18 5.15 1.43
N PRO A 194 4.57 5.84 0.45
CA PRO A 194 4.57 5.36 -0.91
C PRO A 194 5.98 5.52 -1.50
N ALA A 195 6.57 4.44 -2.01
CA ALA A 195 7.90 4.45 -2.61
C ALA A 195 7.87 3.95 -4.05
N LEU A 196 8.73 4.54 -4.87
CA LEU A 196 9.10 4.01 -6.17
C LEU A 196 10.46 3.33 -6.02
N ALA A 197 10.49 2.03 -6.27
CA ALA A 197 11.65 1.17 -6.15
C ALA A 197 12.08 0.64 -7.53
N PHE A 198 13.41 0.55 -7.70
CA PHE A 198 14.09 0.08 -8.89
C PHE A 198 14.89 -1.18 -8.51
N ASN A 199 14.45 -2.32 -9.01
CA ASN A 199 15.11 -3.62 -8.83
C ASN A 199 15.95 -3.92 -10.07
N GLY A 200 17.22 -4.27 -9.89
CA GLY A 200 18.00 -4.84 -11.00
C GLY A 200 17.45 -6.22 -11.38
N VAL A 201 17.36 -6.53 -12.68
CA VAL A 201 16.94 -7.88 -13.13
C VAL A 201 17.94 -8.91 -12.61
N GLY A 202 17.45 -9.91 -11.88
CA GLY A 202 18.30 -10.93 -11.24
C GLY A 202 19.15 -10.42 -10.08
N SER A 203 18.95 -9.18 -9.64
CA SER A 203 19.72 -8.56 -8.56
C SER A 203 18.96 -8.59 -7.24
N ASN A 204 19.71 -8.77 -6.15
CA ASN A 204 19.22 -8.58 -4.79
C ASN A 204 19.30 -7.12 -4.33
N LEU A 205 19.78 -6.22 -5.21
CA LEU A 205 19.91 -4.80 -4.96
C LEU A 205 18.65 -4.07 -5.39
N THR A 206 18.14 -3.22 -4.51
CA THR A 206 17.06 -2.28 -4.81
C THR A 206 17.47 -0.87 -4.43
N VAL A 207 17.18 0.10 -5.31
CA VAL A 207 17.26 1.54 -5.00
C VAL A 207 15.86 2.12 -4.97
N TYR A 208 15.56 3.02 -4.05
CA TYR A 208 14.24 3.64 -3.98
C TYR A 208 14.27 5.10 -3.60
N ILE A 209 13.19 5.76 -3.97
CA ILE A 209 12.81 7.09 -3.49
C ILE A 209 11.37 7.06 -2.98
N ALA A 210 11.09 7.87 -1.96
CA ALA A 210 9.78 7.94 -1.34
C ALA A 210 9.52 9.35 -0.78
N PRO A 211 8.35 9.95 -1.01
CA PRO A 211 7.81 10.87 -0.02
C PRO A 211 7.39 10.08 1.24
N VAL A 212 7.63 10.64 2.41
CA VAL A 212 7.16 10.11 3.69
C VAL A 212 6.19 11.12 4.29
N LEU A 213 4.94 10.68 4.50
CA LEU A 213 3.89 11.46 5.11
C LEU A 213 3.77 11.05 6.57
N ARG A 214 3.84 12.00 7.49
CA ARG A 214 3.81 11.74 8.92
C ARG A 214 2.75 12.58 9.61
N ALA A 215 1.93 11.95 10.44
CA ALA A 215 0.93 12.60 11.27
C ALA A 215 1.30 12.38 12.75
N LYS A 216 1.54 13.47 13.47
CA LYS A 216 1.96 13.44 14.87
C LYS A 216 0.81 12.96 15.75
N VAL A 217 1.08 11.92 16.53
CA VAL A 217 0.14 11.37 17.52
C VAL A 217 0.53 11.72 18.95
N TYR A 218 1.81 11.98 19.19
CA TYR A 218 2.32 12.34 20.52
C TYR A 218 3.52 13.28 20.42
N SER A 219 3.66 14.17 21.39
CA SER A 219 4.89 14.92 21.62
C SER A 219 5.00 15.42 23.06
N ALA A 220 6.17 15.27 23.65
CA ALA A 220 6.51 15.86 24.94
C ALA A 220 8.02 16.11 25.04
N ALA A 221 8.42 17.14 25.78
CA ALA A 221 9.78 17.30 26.24
C ALA A 221 9.86 16.93 27.71
N THR A 222 10.91 16.20 28.09
CA THR A 222 11.18 15.80 29.47
C THR A 222 12.56 16.32 29.86
N THR A 223 12.68 16.86 31.06
CA THR A 223 13.92 17.46 31.56
C THR A 223 14.16 17.04 33.00
N ASP A 224 15.41 16.84 33.36
CA ASP A 224 15.80 16.60 34.75
C ASP A 224 15.59 17.89 35.58
N GLY A 225 14.72 17.80 36.58
CA GLY A 225 14.44 18.88 37.51
C GLY A 225 15.53 18.99 38.60
N PRO A 226 15.64 20.16 39.25
CA PRO A 226 16.66 20.42 40.27
C PRO A 226 16.51 19.57 41.54
N ASP A 227 15.34 18.97 41.78
CA ASP A 227 15.04 18.06 42.89
C ASP A 227 15.19 16.57 42.52
N GLY A 228 15.71 16.27 41.32
CA GLY A 228 15.82 14.92 40.78
C GLY A 228 14.51 14.36 40.20
N ARG A 229 13.43 15.15 40.16
CA ARG A 229 12.17 14.76 39.49
C ARG A 229 12.17 15.21 38.04
N LEU A 230 11.57 14.40 37.17
CA LEU A 230 11.41 14.74 35.76
C LEU A 230 10.31 15.78 35.57
N GLU A 231 10.67 16.93 35.02
CA GLU A 231 9.72 17.92 34.53
C GLU A 231 9.28 17.55 33.10
N LYS A 232 7.97 17.61 32.84
CA LYS A 232 7.41 17.23 31.55
C LYS A 232 6.62 18.36 30.91
N LEU A 233 7.17 18.94 29.85
CA LEU A 233 6.46 19.86 28.98
C LEU A 233 5.63 19.07 27.96
N ARG A 234 4.32 19.00 28.21
CA ARG A 234 3.35 18.52 27.22
C ARG A 234 3.00 19.63 26.22
N ARG A 235 2.51 19.25 25.04
CA ARG A 235 2.07 20.18 23.98
C ARG A 235 3.19 21.05 23.40
N VAL A 236 4.35 20.44 23.15
CA VAL A 236 5.42 21.07 22.36
C VAL A 236 4.88 21.47 20.99
N ASN A 237 5.27 22.64 20.50
CA ASN A 237 4.74 23.25 19.28
C ASN A 237 5.25 22.61 17.97
N LEU A 238 5.46 21.29 17.97
CA LEU A 238 5.84 20.56 16.76
C LEU A 238 4.74 20.62 15.71
N ASN A 239 5.11 20.58 14.43
CA ASN A 239 4.16 20.44 13.34
C ASN A 239 3.33 19.17 13.49
N THR A 240 2.03 19.28 13.21
CA THR A 240 1.10 18.13 13.29
C THR A 240 1.31 17.18 12.11
N PHE A 241 1.63 17.72 10.94
CA PHE A 241 1.94 16.95 9.75
C PHE A 241 3.35 17.28 9.28
N SER A 242 4.07 16.27 8.83
CA SER A 242 5.40 16.42 8.23
C SER A 242 5.46 15.64 6.92
N VAL A 243 6.10 16.25 5.93
CA VAL A 243 6.48 15.61 4.68
C VAL A 243 8.00 15.52 4.64
N GLU A 244 8.52 14.34 4.33
CA GLU A 244 9.95 14.11 4.13
C GLU A 244 10.24 13.54 2.75
N ALA A 245 11.40 13.86 2.21
CA ALA A 245 11.97 13.15 1.08
C ALA A 245 12.88 12.03 1.59
N ARG A 246 12.73 10.83 1.05
CA ARG A 246 13.53 9.65 1.41
C ARG A 246 14.17 9.04 0.17
N ALA A 247 15.41 8.59 0.33
CA ALA A 247 16.08 7.72 -0.61
C ALA A 247 16.76 6.58 0.16
N GLY A 248 16.92 5.43 -0.49
CA GLY A 248 17.65 4.33 0.12
C GLY A 248 18.07 3.25 -0.84
N ILE A 249 18.91 2.37 -0.33
CA ILE A 249 19.48 1.24 -1.05
C ILE A 249 19.34 0.02 -0.15
N ASN A 250 18.73 -1.04 -0.67
CA ASN A 250 18.55 -2.30 0.03
C ASN A 250 19.33 -3.40 -0.68
N TYR A 251 20.04 -4.22 0.07
CA TYR A 251 20.54 -5.51 -0.36
C TYR A 251 19.79 -6.60 0.40
N ARG A 252 18.99 -7.37 -0.32
CA ARG A 252 18.05 -8.31 0.26
C ARG A 252 17.14 -7.65 1.32
N ASN A 253 17.14 -8.17 2.54
CA ASN A 253 16.30 -7.69 3.65
C ASN A 253 16.95 -6.58 4.47
N ALA A 254 18.20 -6.20 4.17
CA ALA A 254 18.91 -5.13 4.84
C ALA A 254 19.07 -3.91 3.92
N GLY A 255 19.15 -2.72 4.49
CA GLY A 255 19.37 -1.52 3.69
C GLY A 255 19.83 -0.33 4.50
N ILE A 256 20.26 0.69 3.77
CA ILE A 256 20.57 2.01 4.29
C ILE A 256 19.61 3.02 3.68
N PHE A 257 19.31 4.06 4.44
CA PHE A 257 18.42 5.11 3.97
C PHE A 257 18.85 6.47 4.49
N PHE A 258 18.41 7.49 3.75
CA PHE A 258 18.48 8.88 4.12
C PHE A 258 17.07 9.49 4.04
N THR A 259 16.71 10.31 5.02
CA THR A 259 15.50 11.14 4.99
C THR A 259 15.85 12.59 5.28
N TYR A 260 15.17 13.52 4.63
CA TYR A 260 15.24 14.95 4.91
C TYR A 260 13.83 15.52 4.98
N SER A 261 13.51 16.21 6.07
CA SER A 261 12.19 16.79 6.26
C SER A 261 12.03 18.05 5.43
N LEU A 262 11.01 18.08 4.57
CA LEU A 262 10.66 19.26 3.78
C LEU A 262 9.85 20.26 4.62
N THR A 263 9.25 19.79 5.73
CA THR A 263 8.48 20.57 6.68
C THR A 263 9.32 20.90 7.91
N PRO A 264 9.27 22.14 8.45
CA PRO A 264 9.96 22.46 9.71
C PRO A 264 9.47 21.58 10.87
N LEU A 265 10.32 21.31 11.85
CA LEU A 265 10.01 20.55 13.06
C LEU A 265 8.92 21.24 13.89
N PHE A 266 9.03 22.56 14.04
CA PHE A 266 8.08 23.39 14.77
C PHE A 266 7.07 24.07 13.84
N ARG A 267 5.86 24.33 14.35
CA ARG A 267 4.86 25.15 13.66
C ARG A 267 5.42 26.55 13.38
N SER A 268 4.97 27.16 12.30
CA SER A 268 5.43 28.50 11.88
C SER A 268 5.30 29.52 13.02
N GLY A 269 6.39 30.22 13.35
CA GLY A 269 6.45 31.20 14.44
C GLY A 269 6.29 30.62 15.85
N LYS A 270 6.34 29.29 16.01
CA LYS A 270 6.11 28.62 17.31
C LYS A 270 7.32 27.82 17.80
N GLY A 271 8.47 28.02 17.20
CA GLY A 271 9.76 27.53 17.66
C GLY A 271 10.85 27.75 16.61
N PRO A 272 12.06 27.22 16.85
CA PRO A 272 13.18 27.30 15.92
C PRO A 272 12.84 26.70 14.56
N LYS A 273 13.33 27.32 13.48
CA LYS A 273 13.09 26.85 12.12
C LYS A 273 14.11 25.78 11.74
N LEU A 274 13.87 24.57 12.24
CA LEU A 274 14.75 23.41 12.05
C LEU A 274 14.08 22.37 11.16
N ARG A 275 14.82 21.73 10.26
CA ARG A 275 14.35 20.57 9.50
C ARG A 275 15.17 19.34 9.88
N PRO A 276 14.50 18.30 10.41
CA PRO A 276 15.19 17.07 10.74
C PRO A 276 15.65 16.31 9.51
N TYR A 277 16.75 15.58 9.64
CA TYR A 277 17.17 14.57 8.70
C TYR A 277 17.67 13.32 9.43
N THR A 278 17.66 12.19 8.76
CA THR A 278 18.06 10.91 9.36
C THR A 278 18.89 10.12 8.36
N ILE A 279 19.99 9.55 8.83
CA ILE A 279 20.73 8.48 8.13
C ILE A 279 20.57 7.23 8.98
N GLY A 280 20.17 6.13 8.37
CA GLY A 280 19.85 4.93 9.13
C GLY A 280 19.95 3.64 8.33
N PHE A 281 19.72 2.55 9.04
CA PHE A 281 19.62 1.21 8.50
C PHE A 281 18.20 0.67 8.66
N SER A 282 17.82 -0.22 7.75
CA SER A 282 16.54 -0.91 7.76
C SER A 282 16.74 -2.41 7.66
N LEU A 283 15.91 -3.16 8.37
CA LEU A 283 15.83 -4.61 8.34
C LEU A 283 14.39 -5.04 8.11
N SER A 284 14.20 -6.04 7.27
CA SER A 284 12.88 -6.63 6.98
C SER A 284 12.86 -8.09 7.41
N LEU A 285 11.72 -8.50 7.96
CA LEU A 285 11.44 -9.88 8.37
C LEU A 285 10.88 -10.71 7.22
#